data_AF-D3DZG6-F1
#
_entry.id   AF-D3DZG6-F1
#
_cell.length_a   1.000
_cell.length_b   1.000
_cell.length_c   1.000
_cell.angle_alpha   90.00
_cell.angle_beta   90.00
_cell.angle_gamma   90.00
#
_symmetry.space_group_name_H-M   'P 1'
#
loop_
_entity.id
_entity.type
_entity.pdbx_description
1 polymer ?
#
loop_
_entity_poly.entity_id
_entity_poly.type
_entity_poly.pdbx_seq_one_letter_code
_entity_poly.pdbx_strand_id
1 'polypeptide(L)'
;MFLDRFSLERNDLNFRKYNLAILIASLLLYLLNIYFLSSFGDFFKFYFDDLFAIMVLFSFLNLVFPYKIDNFWIIVIITIFAAFFWEYVALFIKPGSVFDYLDILAYFLSMVIYLILIYAFEGELNVSF
;
A
#
# COMPACT_ATOMS: atom_id res chain seq x y z
N MET A 1 19.01 2.92 -26.24
CA MET A 1 18.67 1.59 -25.68
C MET A 1 18.38 1.61 -24.18
N PHE A 2 19.28 2.07 -23.29
CA PHE A 2 18.96 2.21 -21.84
C PHE A 2 17.94 3.35 -21.61
N LEU A 3 18.16 4.53 -22.19
CA LEU A 3 17.24 5.67 -22.07
C LEU A 3 15.88 5.43 -22.74
N ASP A 4 15.81 4.66 -23.83
CA ASP A 4 14.54 4.32 -24.47
C ASP A 4 13.67 3.42 -23.58
N ARG A 5 14.30 2.50 -22.82
CA ARG A 5 13.62 1.65 -21.83
C ARG A 5 13.02 2.50 -20.69
N PHE A 6 13.73 3.52 -20.24
CA PHE A 6 13.25 4.48 -19.22
C PHE A 6 12.13 5.40 -19.75
N SER A 7 12.12 5.68 -21.06
CA SER A 7 11.06 6.47 -21.70
C SER A 7 9.77 5.67 -21.93
N LEU A 8 9.89 4.33 -22.11
CA LEU A 8 8.75 3.42 -22.27
C LEU A 8 8.06 3.10 -20.93
N GLU A 9 8.81 3.00 -19.82
CA GLU A 9 8.23 2.81 -18.47
C GLU A 9 7.44 4.02 -17.95
N ARG A 10 7.72 5.24 -18.45
CA ARG A 10 6.91 6.44 -18.13
C ARG A 10 5.45 6.34 -18.59
N ASN A 11 5.13 5.46 -19.54
CA ASN A 11 3.92 5.57 -20.35
C ASN A 11 2.83 4.54 -20.06
N ASP A 12 2.93 3.73 -18.99
CA ASP A 12 1.79 2.93 -18.55
C ASP A 12 0.78 3.80 -17.80
N LEU A 13 0.10 4.65 -18.57
CA LEU A 13 -0.91 5.58 -18.08
C LEU A 13 -2.08 4.84 -17.43
N ASN A 14 -2.39 3.62 -17.90
CA ASN A 14 -3.46 2.81 -17.33
C ASN A 14 -3.06 2.30 -15.95
N PHE A 15 -1.85 1.75 -15.80
CA PHE A 15 -1.33 1.36 -14.49
C PHE A 15 -1.32 2.53 -13.51
N ARG A 16 -0.89 3.72 -13.94
CA ARG A 16 -0.96 4.94 -13.12
C ARG A 16 -2.40 5.30 -12.74
N LYS A 17 -3.37 5.20 -13.67
CA LYS A 17 -4.78 5.44 -13.37
C LYS A 17 -5.35 4.43 -12.38
N TYR A 18 -4.99 3.15 -12.48
CA TYR A 18 -5.39 2.14 -11.51
C TYR A 18 -4.84 2.45 -10.12
N ASN A 19 -3.57 2.80 -10.02
CA ASN A 19 -2.97 3.23 -8.76
C ASN A 19 -3.61 4.52 -8.23
N LEU A 20 -3.97 5.49 -9.09
CA LEU A 20 -4.73 6.67 -8.68
C LEU A 20 -6.09 6.29 -8.09
N ALA A 21 -6.80 5.37 -8.73
CA ALA A 21 -8.09 4.89 -8.26
C ALA A 21 -7.98 4.17 -6.91
N ILE A 22 -6.97 3.31 -6.74
CA ILE A 22 -6.67 2.63 -5.47
C ILE A 22 -6.38 3.67 -4.38
N LEU A 23 -5.50 4.64 -4.65
CA LEU A 23 -5.15 5.67 -3.70
C LEU A 23 -6.37 6.48 -3.25
N ILE A 24 -7.18 6.96 -4.20
CA ILE A 24 -8.39 7.73 -3.90
C ILE A 24 -9.38 6.87 -3.09
N ALA A 25 -9.60 5.62 -3.48
CA ALA A 25 -10.50 4.73 -2.76
C ALA A 25 -10.03 4.48 -1.32
N SER A 26 -8.75 4.19 -1.10
CA SER A 26 -8.17 4.01 0.22
C SER A 26 -8.30 5.27 1.09
N LEU A 27 -8.02 6.45 0.53
CA LEU A 27 -8.17 7.71 1.25
C LEU A 27 -9.63 8.02 1.59
N LEU A 28 -10.58 7.72 0.69
CA LEU A 28 -12.01 7.88 0.98
C LEU A 28 -12.49 6.92 2.07
N LEU A 29 -12.01 5.68 2.07
CA LEU A 29 -12.34 4.70 3.13
C LEU A 29 -11.73 5.11 4.48
N TYR A 30 -10.51 5.65 4.48
CA TYR A 30 -9.89 6.22 5.68
C TYR A 30 -10.72 7.39 6.24
N LEU A 31 -11.15 8.32 5.39
CA LEU A 31 -12.02 9.42 5.81
C LEU A 31 -13.37 8.90 6.33
N LEU A 32 -13.96 7.92 5.64
CA LEU A 32 -15.19 7.26 6.10
C LEU A 32 -15.01 6.61 7.48
N ASN A 33 -13.85 6.01 7.74
CA ASN A 33 -13.55 5.42 9.03
C ASN A 33 -13.47 6.47 10.13
N ILE A 34 -12.71 7.54 9.91
CA ILE A 34 -12.57 8.63 10.87
C ILE A 34 -13.93 9.23 11.24
N TYR A 35 -14.74 9.58 10.24
CA TYR A 35 -15.98 10.34 10.48
C TYR A 35 -17.17 9.48 10.88
N PHE A 36 -17.17 8.18 10.56
CA PHE A 36 -18.34 7.32 10.76
C PHE A 36 -17.97 5.99 11.42
N LEU A 37 -17.11 5.18 10.80
CA LEU A 37 -16.95 3.76 11.17
C LEU A 37 -16.20 3.53 12.48
N SER A 38 -15.31 4.44 12.89
CA SER A 38 -14.50 4.33 14.11
C SER A 38 -15.34 4.18 15.39
N SER A 39 -16.61 4.59 15.35
CA SER A 39 -17.59 4.47 16.43
C SER A 39 -18.19 3.06 16.59
N PHE A 40 -18.08 2.19 15.58
CA PHE A 40 -18.83 0.94 15.48
C PHE A 40 -18.11 -0.27 16.10
N GLY A 41 -16.86 -0.13 16.53
CA GLY A 41 -16.15 -1.17 17.27
C GLY A 41 -14.63 -1.03 17.24
N ASP A 42 -13.97 -1.85 18.05
CA ASP A 42 -12.51 -1.82 18.24
C ASP A 42 -11.74 -2.07 16.94
N PHE A 43 -12.28 -2.89 16.03
CA PHE A 43 -11.67 -3.11 14.73
C PHE A 43 -11.53 -1.82 13.90
N PHE A 44 -12.62 -1.08 13.75
CA PHE A 44 -12.62 0.19 13.02
C PHE A 44 -11.77 1.26 13.71
N LYS A 45 -11.69 1.18 15.04
CA LYS A 45 -10.93 2.13 15.84
C LYS A 45 -9.42 1.90 15.80
N PHE A 46 -8.97 0.64 15.71
CA PHE A 46 -7.57 0.29 15.91
C PHE A 46 -6.88 -0.36 14.72
N TYR A 47 -7.58 -1.10 13.85
CA TYR A 47 -6.92 -1.95 12.84
C TYR A 47 -7.38 -1.70 11.40
N PHE A 48 -8.55 -1.08 11.20
CA PHE A 48 -9.12 -0.90 9.86
C PHE A 48 -8.26 -0.02 8.98
N ASP A 49 -7.65 1.03 9.54
CA ASP A 49 -6.81 1.95 8.79
C ASP A 49 -5.50 1.28 8.32
N ASP A 50 -4.94 0.36 9.10
CA ASP A 50 -3.71 -0.36 8.76
C ASP A 50 -3.87 -1.30 7.56
N LEU A 51 -5.11 -1.75 7.28
CA LEU A 51 -5.43 -2.49 6.07
C LEU A 51 -5.24 -1.68 4.79
N PHE A 52 -5.11 -0.36 4.88
CA PHE A 52 -4.85 0.51 3.74
C PHE A 52 -3.40 1.00 3.66
N ALA A 53 -2.58 0.79 4.69
CA ALA A 53 -1.25 1.39 4.77
C ALA A 53 -0.35 1.02 3.57
N ILE A 54 -0.27 -0.26 3.23
CA ILE A 54 0.54 -0.73 2.10
C ILE A 54 -0.10 -0.37 0.75
N MET A 55 -1.44 -0.45 0.66
CA MET A 55 -2.16 0.00 -0.53
C MET A 55 -1.87 1.47 -0.84
N VAL A 56 -1.95 2.36 0.16
CA VAL A 56 -1.63 3.78 0.03
C VAL A 56 -0.16 3.97 -0.33
N LEU A 57 0.75 3.24 0.32
CA LEU A 57 2.18 3.32 0.03
C LEU A 57 2.47 3.01 -1.44
N PHE A 58 2.10 1.82 -1.94
CA PHE A 58 2.43 1.45 -3.31
C PHE A 58 1.66 2.24 -4.36
N SER A 59 0.37 2.53 -4.11
CA SER A 59 -0.40 3.35 -5.03
C SER A 59 0.17 4.76 -5.16
N PHE A 60 0.61 5.37 -4.06
CA PHE A 60 1.33 6.63 -4.10
C PHE A 60 2.68 6.49 -4.84
N LEU A 61 3.53 5.53 -4.45
CA LEU A 61 4.84 5.33 -5.06
C LEU A 61 4.72 5.16 -6.58
N ASN A 62 3.79 4.33 -7.06
CA ASN A 62 3.56 4.10 -8.49
C ASN A 62 2.99 5.30 -9.25
N LEU A 63 2.42 6.29 -8.56
CA LEU A 63 2.01 7.56 -9.16
C LEU A 63 3.18 8.54 -9.32
N VAL A 64 3.99 8.69 -8.28
CA VAL A 64 5.06 9.70 -8.26
C VAL A 64 6.37 9.20 -8.83
N PHE A 65 6.72 7.92 -8.67
CA PHE A 65 7.96 7.39 -9.21
C PHE A 65 7.88 7.27 -10.73
N PRO A 66 9.01 7.50 -11.43
CA PRO A 66 9.06 7.36 -12.88
C PRO A 66 9.04 5.89 -13.34
N TYR A 67 9.25 4.94 -12.43
CA TYR A 67 9.33 3.50 -12.71
C TYR A 67 8.12 2.76 -12.15
N LYS A 68 7.70 1.70 -12.85
CA LYS A 68 6.65 0.79 -12.41
C LYS A 68 7.18 -0.13 -11.32
N ILE A 69 6.60 -0.06 -10.12
CA ILE A 69 6.85 -0.96 -8.99
C ILE A 69 5.71 -1.99 -8.97
N ASP A 70 5.83 -2.99 -9.84
CA ASP A 70 4.87 -4.09 -9.99
C ASP A 70 5.45 -5.47 -9.64
N ASN A 71 6.75 -5.53 -9.41
CA ASN A 71 7.43 -6.78 -9.10
C ASN A 71 7.02 -7.29 -7.71
N PHE A 72 6.52 -8.52 -7.67
CA PHE A 72 6.03 -9.18 -6.46
C PHE A 72 7.08 -9.20 -5.34
N TRP A 73 8.33 -9.53 -5.64
CA TRP A 73 9.39 -9.63 -4.62
C TRP A 73 9.79 -8.26 -4.07
N ILE A 74 9.85 -7.25 -4.93
CA ILE A 74 10.08 -5.86 -4.50
C ILE A 74 8.94 -5.41 -3.57
N ILE A 75 7.70 -5.71 -3.93
CA ILE A 75 6.52 -5.38 -3.12
C ILE A 75 6.59 -6.08 -1.74
N VAL A 76 6.93 -7.37 -1.71
CA VAL A 76 7.07 -8.14 -0.47
C VAL A 76 8.18 -7.57 0.41
N ILE A 77 9.35 -7.28 -0.14
CA ILE A 77 10.50 -6.75 0.60
C ILE A 77 10.15 -5.38 1.21
N ILE A 78 9.59 -4.47 0.41
CA ILE A 78 9.17 -3.14 0.89
C ILE A 78 8.09 -3.28 1.96
N THR A 79 7.15 -4.23 1.82
CA THR A 79 6.11 -4.48 2.84
C THR A 79 6.72 -4.94 4.16
N ILE A 80 7.67 -5.89 4.12
CA ILE A 80 8.39 -6.34 5.33
C ILE A 80 9.04 -5.14 6.00
N PHE A 81 9.82 -4.35 5.25
CA PHE A 81 10.47 -3.16 5.82
C PHE A 81 9.46 -2.17 6.37
N ALA A 82 8.37 -1.88 5.66
CA ALA A 82 7.34 -0.93 6.12
C ALA A 82 6.64 -1.41 7.39
N ALA A 83 6.27 -2.68 7.47
CA ALA A 83 5.59 -3.25 8.63
C ALA A 83 6.43 -3.12 9.91
N PHE A 84 7.72 -3.47 9.84
CA PHE A 84 8.61 -3.32 11.00
C PHE A 84 9.02 -1.87 11.24
N PHE A 85 9.22 -1.08 10.18
CA PHE A 85 9.61 0.32 10.30
C PHE A 85 8.54 1.13 11.01
N TRP A 86 7.28 1.05 10.59
CA TRP A 86 6.22 1.88 11.18
C TRP A 86 5.91 1.47 12.61
N GLU A 87 5.86 0.17 12.91
CA GLU A 87 5.69 -0.30 14.29
C GLU A 87 6.82 0.16 15.20
N TYR A 88 8.08 0.08 14.74
CA TYR A 88 9.22 0.52 15.55
C TYR A 88 9.29 2.04 15.69
N VAL A 89 9.04 2.78 14.62
CA VAL A 89 9.08 4.24 14.59
C VAL A 89 7.93 4.84 15.40
N ALA A 90 6.75 4.22 15.41
CA ALA A 90 5.60 4.66 16.19
C ALA A 90 5.92 4.74 17.69
N LEU A 91 6.79 3.86 18.21
CA LEU A 91 7.27 3.90 19.61
C LEU A 91 7.98 5.21 19.97
N PHE A 92 8.61 5.87 19.00
CA PHE A 92 9.34 7.12 19.21
C PHE A 92 8.51 8.37 18.91
N ILE A 93 7.48 8.25 18.08
CA ILE A 93 6.65 9.40 17.65
C ILE A 93 5.44 9.59 18.57
N LYS A 94 4.79 8.49 18.99
CA LYS A 94 3.52 8.54 19.72
C LYS A 94 3.71 7.99 21.14
N PRO A 95 3.65 8.86 22.18
CA PRO A 95 3.71 8.40 23.56
C PRO A 95 2.60 7.37 23.85
N GLY A 96 2.99 6.25 24.44
CA GLY A 96 2.06 5.14 24.73
C GLY A 96 1.81 4.17 23.57
N SER A 97 2.49 4.33 22.43
CA SER A 97 2.50 3.31 21.38
C SER A 97 3.19 2.05 21.90
N VAL A 98 2.61 0.90 21.56
CA VAL A 98 3.16 -0.43 21.82
C VAL A 98 3.28 -1.14 20.49
N PHE A 99 4.28 -2.00 20.37
CA PHE A 99 4.45 -2.83 19.19
C PHE A 99 3.30 -3.84 19.09
N ASP A 100 2.52 -3.80 18.02
CA ASP A 100 1.36 -4.68 17.81
C ASP A 100 1.58 -5.65 16.64
N TYR A 101 1.49 -6.95 16.94
CA TYR A 101 1.61 -7.99 15.92
C TYR A 101 0.40 -8.03 14.98
N LEU A 102 -0.77 -7.54 15.41
CA LEU A 102 -1.96 -7.44 14.57
C LEU A 102 -1.79 -6.37 13.50
N ASP A 103 -1.09 -5.28 13.82
CA ASP A 103 -0.78 -4.23 12.85
C ASP A 103 0.12 -4.80 11.76
N ILE A 104 1.18 -5.54 12.11
CA ILE A 104 2.02 -6.25 11.13
C ILE A 104 1.18 -7.14 10.20
N LEU A 105 0.26 -7.94 10.76
CA LEU A 105 -0.65 -8.77 9.95
C LEU A 105 -1.52 -7.92 9.03
N ALA A 106 -1.99 -6.75 9.49
CA ALA A 106 -2.74 -5.81 8.67
C ALA A 106 -1.91 -5.25 7.51
N TYR A 107 -0.62 -4.93 7.70
CA TYR A 107 0.28 -4.54 6.61
C TYR A 107 0.40 -5.64 5.54
N PHE A 108 0.57 -6.91 5.95
CA PHE A 108 0.62 -8.02 4.98
C PHE A 108 -0.72 -8.26 4.28
N LEU A 109 -1.83 -8.12 5.00
CA LEU A 109 -3.16 -8.23 4.39
C LEU A 109 -3.40 -7.08 3.39
N SER A 110 -2.97 -5.87 3.72
CA SER A 110 -2.98 -4.71 2.83
C SER A 110 -2.18 -4.96 1.55
N MET A 111 -0.99 -5.57 1.67
CA MET A 111 -0.18 -6.01 0.52
C MET A 111 -0.92 -7.03 -0.35
N VAL A 112 -1.55 -8.04 0.25
CA VAL A 112 -2.31 -9.05 -0.49
C VAL A 112 -3.48 -8.42 -1.24
N ILE A 113 -4.23 -7.52 -0.60
CA ILE A 113 -5.32 -6.78 -1.24
C ILE A 113 -4.79 -5.95 -2.42
N TYR A 114 -3.69 -5.22 -2.22
CA TYR A 114 -3.05 -4.46 -3.28
C TYR A 114 -2.67 -5.34 -4.48
N LEU A 115 -2.01 -6.47 -4.26
CA LEU A 115 -1.61 -7.41 -5.32
C LEU A 115 -2.82 -8.00 -6.05
N ILE A 116 -3.90 -8.34 -5.35
CA ILE A 116 -5.15 -8.82 -5.95
C ILE A 116 -5.75 -7.75 -6.87
N LEU A 117 -5.78 -6.48 -6.45
CA LEU A 117 -6.29 -5.38 -7.26
C LEU A 117 -5.43 -5.17 -8.51
N ILE A 118 -4.10 -5.17 -8.37
CA ILE A 118 -3.20 -5.07 -9.53
C ILE A 118 -3.40 -6.24 -10.49
N TYR A 119 -3.47 -7.47 -10.00
CA TYR A 119 -3.76 -8.64 -10.83
C TYR A 119 -5.12 -8.52 -11.53
N ALA A 120 -6.15 -8.03 -10.84
CA ALA A 120 -7.48 -7.85 -11.43
C ALA A 120 -7.50 -6.81 -12.56
N PHE A 121 -6.62 -5.80 -12.51
CA PHE A 121 -6.54 -4.76 -13.53
C PHE A 121 -5.58 -5.09 -14.69
N GLU A 122 -4.44 -5.72 -14.41
CA GLU A 122 -3.38 -5.99 -15.39
C GLU A 122 -3.47 -7.40 -15.98
N GLY A 123 -4.13 -8.34 -15.29
CA GLY A 123 -4.27 -9.74 -15.70
C GLY A 123 -3.06 -10.63 -15.41
N GLU A 124 -1.94 -10.04 -14.96
CA GLU A 124 -0.73 -10.77 -14.58
C GLU A 124 0.00 -10.11 -13.40
N LEU A 125 0.82 -10.88 -12.70
CA LEU A 125 1.75 -10.38 -11.68
C LEU A 125 3.18 -10.58 -12.18
N ASN A 126 4.00 -9.54 -12.05
CA ASN A 126 5.42 -9.63 -12.35
C ASN A 126 6.15 -10.38 -11.23
N VAL A 127 6.40 -11.67 -11.43
CA VAL A 127 7.09 -12.55 -10.47
C VAL A 127 8.54 -12.85 -10.84
N SER A 128 9.08 -12.15 -11.85
CA SER A 128 10.48 -12.32 -12.26
C SER A 128 11.45 -11.88 -11.17
N PHE A 129 12.62 -12.52 -11.11
CA PHE A 129 13.71 -12.16 -10.21
C PHE A 129 14.73 -11.27 -10.92
#